data_AF-A0A2J4JPH9-F1
#
_entry.id   AF-A0A2J4JPH9-F1
#
_cell.length_a   1.000
_cell.length_b   1.000
_cell.length_c   1.000
_cell.angle_alpha   90.00
_cell.angle_beta   90.00
_cell.angle_gamma   90.00
#
_symmetry.space_group_name_H-M   'P 1'
#
loop_
_entity.id
_entity.type
_entity.pdbx_description
1 polymer ?
#
loop_
_entity_poly.entity_id
_entity_poly.type
_entity_poly.pdbx_seq_one_letter_code
_entity_poly.pdbx_strand_id
1 'polypeptide(L)'
;EEMSKKLIFLQEHKIGSIKEMQERVDAATARYHELGDSIKAAEARMTEIAVLRTHIVNYAWTRPVYDAYRKAGYRKSFLDAHREEITLHKAAKAAFDEAGLKKLPKAKDLSIEYAALLKKKKEAYPDYRKARDEMQELMKAQKNVEMFFAEEKDTAEKEPTR
;
A
#
# COMPACT_ATOMS: atom_id res chain seq x y z
N GLU A 1 -11.59 22.76 -36.16
CA GLU A 1 -10.45 21.80 -36.04
C GLU A 1 -10.52 20.90 -34.81
N GLU A 2 -11.33 21.21 -33.77
CA GLU A 2 -11.45 20.35 -32.58
C GLU A 2 -12.45 19.18 -32.71
N MET A 3 -13.47 19.29 -33.57
CA MET A 3 -14.43 18.22 -33.88
C MET A 3 -13.77 16.95 -34.44
N SER A 4 -12.73 17.08 -35.28
CA SER A 4 -12.03 15.92 -35.82
C SER A 4 -11.18 15.24 -34.75
N LYS A 5 -10.56 16.00 -33.83
CA LYS A 5 -9.70 15.44 -32.77
C LYS A 5 -10.45 14.50 -31.82
N LYS A 6 -11.76 14.72 -31.60
CA LYS A 6 -12.59 13.89 -30.71
C LYS A 6 -13.20 12.67 -31.40
N LEU A 7 -13.61 12.79 -32.66
CA LEU A 7 -13.96 11.63 -33.49
C LEU A 7 -12.74 10.73 -33.69
N ILE A 8 -11.57 11.33 -33.91
CA ILE A 8 -10.28 10.66 -33.94
C ILE A 8 -10.00 10.02 -32.58
N PHE A 9 -10.20 10.69 -31.44
CA PHE A 9 -9.95 10.10 -30.11
C PHE A 9 -10.88 8.92 -29.78
N LEU A 10 -12.19 9.04 -30.04
CA LEU A 10 -13.15 7.94 -29.87
C LEU A 10 -12.88 6.79 -30.85
N GLN A 11 -12.45 7.08 -32.09
CA GLN A 11 -11.97 6.06 -33.04
C GLN A 11 -10.66 5.41 -32.60
N GLU A 12 -9.69 6.20 -32.12
CA GLU A 12 -8.36 5.76 -31.68
C GLU A 12 -8.46 4.83 -30.47
N HIS A 13 -9.34 5.15 -29.52
CA HIS A 13 -9.63 4.29 -28.38
C HIS A 13 -10.71 3.24 -28.67
N LYS A 14 -11.31 3.22 -29.86
CA LYS A 14 -12.39 2.30 -30.26
C LYS A 14 -13.54 2.26 -29.24
N ILE A 15 -13.99 3.43 -28.78
CA ILE A 15 -15.07 3.54 -27.79
C ILE A 15 -16.35 3.93 -28.53
N GLY A 16 -17.32 3.02 -28.55
CA GLY A 16 -18.56 3.15 -29.31
C GLY A 16 -19.66 3.93 -28.58
N SER A 17 -19.51 4.19 -27.27
CA SER A 17 -20.51 4.94 -26.48
C SER A 17 -19.95 5.56 -25.19
N ILE A 18 -20.66 6.55 -24.66
CA ILE A 18 -20.38 7.15 -23.34
C ILE A 18 -20.46 6.08 -22.23
N LYS A 19 -21.38 5.13 -22.34
CA LYS A 19 -21.51 4.02 -21.40
C LYS A 19 -20.25 3.15 -21.39
N GLU A 20 -19.74 2.79 -22.57
CA GLU A 20 -18.49 2.04 -22.69
C GLU A 20 -17.28 2.83 -22.17
N MET A 21 -17.26 4.16 -22.36
CA MET A 21 -16.25 5.03 -21.76
C MET A 21 -16.27 4.94 -20.23
N GLN A 22 -17.45 5.05 -19.62
CA GLN A 22 -17.62 4.95 -18.16
C GLN A 22 -17.17 3.59 -17.64
N GLU A 23 -17.61 2.50 -18.28
CA GLU A 23 -17.23 1.13 -17.89
C GLU A 23 -15.70 0.93 -17.92
N ARG A 24 -15.01 1.50 -18.93
CA ARG A 24 -13.54 1.44 -19.00
C ARG A 24 -12.85 2.29 -17.92
N VAL A 25 -13.38 3.48 -17.62
CA VAL A 25 -12.87 4.33 -16.52
C VAL A 25 -13.03 3.60 -15.18
N ASP A 26 -14.20 3.01 -14.94
CA ASP A 26 -14.50 2.27 -13.71
C ASP A 26 -13.57 1.07 -13.55
N ALA A 27 -13.36 0.31 -14.63
CA ALA A 27 -12.44 -0.84 -14.63
C ALA A 27 -10.97 -0.42 -14.39
N ALA A 28 -10.50 0.64 -15.04
CA ALA A 28 -9.14 1.16 -14.85
C ALA A 28 -8.94 1.69 -13.42
N THR A 29 -9.94 2.37 -12.88
CA THR A 29 -9.96 2.88 -11.50
C THR A 29 -9.92 1.74 -10.48
N ALA A 30 -10.77 0.73 -10.66
CA ALA A 30 -10.80 -0.46 -9.80
C ALA A 30 -9.44 -1.19 -9.80
N ARG A 31 -8.85 -1.41 -10.98
CA ARG A 31 -7.54 -2.05 -11.12
C ARG A 31 -6.42 -1.24 -10.45
N TYR A 32 -6.44 0.09 -10.61
CA TYR A 32 -5.49 0.97 -9.94
C TYR A 32 -5.58 0.85 -8.41
N HIS A 33 -6.80 0.86 -7.86
CA HIS A 33 -7.02 0.70 -6.43
C HIS A 33 -6.61 -0.67 -5.92
N GLU A 34 -6.98 -1.75 -6.60
CA GLU A 34 -6.62 -3.12 -6.21
C GLU A 34 -5.10 -3.31 -6.14
N LEU A 35 -4.36 -2.87 -7.17
CA LEU A 35 -2.90 -2.93 -7.19
C LEU A 35 -2.29 -2.04 -6.10
N GLY A 36 -2.83 -0.84 -5.92
CA GLY A 36 -2.38 0.09 -4.88
C GLY A 36 -2.55 -0.47 -3.47
N ASP A 37 -3.69 -1.07 -3.18
CA ASP A 37 -4.01 -1.62 -1.86
C ASP A 37 -3.22 -2.91 -1.59
N SER A 38 -3.00 -3.75 -2.61
CA SER A 38 -2.11 -4.91 -2.53
C SER A 38 -0.66 -4.50 -2.18
N ILE A 39 -0.14 -3.46 -2.85
CA ILE A 39 1.20 -2.91 -2.57
C ILE A 39 1.26 -2.37 -1.14
N LYS A 40 0.28 -1.56 -0.72
CA LYS A 40 0.22 -1.00 0.64
C LYS A 40 0.15 -2.09 1.71
N ALA A 41 -0.67 -3.12 1.50
CA ALA A 41 -0.78 -4.25 2.42
C ALA A 41 0.56 -5.00 2.54
N ALA A 42 1.26 -5.21 1.42
CA ALA A 42 2.58 -5.82 1.43
C ALA A 42 3.60 -4.94 2.20
N GLU A 43 3.58 -3.63 2.02
CA GLU A 43 4.46 -2.69 2.73
C GLU A 43 4.18 -2.62 4.24
N ALA A 44 2.91 -2.59 4.63
CA ALA A 44 2.51 -2.64 6.03
C ALA A 44 3.02 -3.93 6.68
N ARG A 45 2.80 -5.08 6.02
CA ARG A 45 3.25 -6.36 6.52
C ARG A 45 4.78 -6.46 6.60
N MET A 46 5.50 -5.91 5.63
CA MET A 46 6.96 -5.84 5.66
C MET A 46 7.47 -5.04 6.87
N THR A 47 6.82 -3.93 7.19
CA THR A 47 7.16 -3.10 8.35
C THR A 47 6.92 -3.86 9.66
N GLU A 48 5.77 -4.52 9.80
CA GLU A 48 5.47 -5.39 10.94
C GLU A 48 6.54 -6.49 11.12
N ILE A 49 6.92 -7.16 10.04
CA ILE A 49 7.94 -8.20 10.05
C ILE A 49 9.30 -7.64 10.53
N ALA A 50 9.69 -6.44 10.08
CA ALA A 50 10.95 -5.83 10.48
C ALA A 50 10.99 -5.52 11.98
N VAL A 51 9.89 -4.96 12.51
CA VAL A 51 9.71 -4.71 13.95
C VAL A 51 9.75 -6.01 14.74
N LEU A 52 8.97 -7.01 14.32
CA LEU A 52 8.89 -8.30 15.01
C LEU A 52 10.24 -9.03 15.03
N ARG A 53 10.98 -9.01 13.91
CA ARG A 53 12.35 -9.57 13.84
C ARG A 53 13.29 -8.89 14.83
N THR A 54 13.23 -7.57 14.91
CA THR A 54 14.04 -6.79 15.86
C THR A 54 13.77 -7.23 17.30
N HIS A 55 12.50 -7.33 17.69
CA HIS A 55 12.14 -7.82 19.01
C HIS A 55 12.57 -9.27 19.25
N ILE A 56 12.42 -10.17 18.28
CA ILE A 56 12.88 -11.57 18.40
C ILE A 56 14.39 -11.64 18.66
N VAL A 57 15.18 -10.90 17.88
CA VAL A 57 16.64 -10.87 18.04
C VAL A 57 17.03 -10.26 19.38
N ASN A 58 16.45 -9.11 19.74
CA ASN A 58 16.72 -8.44 21.01
C ASN A 58 16.35 -9.34 22.19
N TYR A 59 15.20 -10.02 22.14
CA TYR A 59 14.79 -10.93 23.19
C TYR A 59 15.76 -12.10 23.36
N ALA A 60 16.18 -12.72 22.26
CA ALA A 60 17.12 -13.83 22.29
C ALA A 60 18.50 -13.41 22.82
N TRP A 61 19.03 -12.28 22.36
CA TRP A 61 20.33 -11.76 22.77
C TRP A 61 20.36 -11.31 24.24
N THR A 62 19.31 -10.63 24.70
CA THR A 62 19.22 -10.11 26.08
C THR A 62 18.79 -11.17 27.10
N ARG A 63 18.35 -12.34 26.65
CA ARG A 63 17.83 -13.40 27.53
C ARG A 63 18.81 -13.82 28.64
N PRO A 64 20.11 -14.06 28.36
CA PRO A 64 21.06 -14.45 29.41
C PRO A 64 21.23 -13.37 30.49
N VAL A 65 21.30 -12.10 30.08
CA VAL A 65 21.43 -10.95 30.99
C VAL A 65 20.17 -10.80 31.85
N TYR A 66 18.99 -10.92 31.25
CA TYR A 66 17.74 -10.83 31.97
C TYR A 66 17.52 -12.02 32.94
N ASP A 67 17.95 -13.22 32.55
CA ASP A 67 17.91 -14.39 33.43
C ASP A 67 18.87 -14.24 34.62
N ALA A 68 20.06 -13.65 34.42
CA ALA A 68 20.98 -13.30 35.51
C ALA A 68 20.39 -12.21 36.43
N TYR A 69 19.74 -11.19 35.86
CA TYR A 69 19.05 -10.14 36.60
C TYR A 69 17.95 -10.71 37.52
N ARG A 70 17.17 -11.67 37.01
CA ARG A 70 16.15 -12.39 37.80
C ARG A 70 16.79 -13.20 38.93
N LYS A 71 17.85 -13.96 38.64
CA LYS A 71 18.56 -14.77 39.65
C LYS A 71 19.22 -13.92 40.73
N ALA A 72 19.66 -12.71 40.39
CA ALA A 72 20.20 -11.75 41.34
C ALA A 72 19.13 -11.13 42.27
N GLY A 73 17.84 -11.44 42.06
CA GLY A 73 16.74 -10.88 42.83
C GLY A 73 16.41 -9.43 42.46
N TYR A 74 16.58 -9.07 41.18
CA TYR A 74 16.26 -7.74 40.66
C TYR A 74 17.02 -6.58 41.31
N ARG A 75 18.27 -6.81 41.74
CA ARG A 75 19.13 -5.79 42.38
C ARG A 75 19.30 -4.54 41.52
N LYS A 76 19.18 -3.37 42.15
CA LYS A 76 19.33 -2.07 41.50
C LYS A 76 20.70 -1.89 40.84
N SER A 77 21.79 -2.28 41.50
CA SER A 77 23.14 -2.19 40.93
C SER A 77 23.31 -3.00 39.64
N PHE A 78 22.65 -4.15 39.53
CA PHE A 78 22.65 -4.96 38.30
C PHE A 78 21.82 -4.28 37.20
N LEU A 79 20.66 -3.71 37.57
CA LEU A 79 19.82 -2.95 36.63
C LEU A 79 20.58 -1.76 36.05
N ASP A 80 21.31 -1.02 36.89
CA ASP A 80 22.06 0.16 36.45
C ASP A 80 23.21 -0.22 35.51
N ALA A 81 23.88 -1.36 35.76
CA ALA A 81 24.96 -1.88 34.92
C ALA A 81 24.50 -2.47 33.58
N HIS A 82 23.27 -3.02 33.50
CA HIS A 82 22.72 -3.69 32.32
C HIS A 82 21.41 -3.06 31.85
N ARG A 83 21.30 -1.73 32.01
CA ARG A 83 20.05 -1.01 31.83
C ARG A 83 19.51 -1.13 30.41
N GLU A 84 20.39 -1.05 29.42
CA GLU A 84 20.02 -1.14 28.01
C GLU A 84 19.44 -2.51 27.69
N GLU A 85 20.16 -3.59 28.02
CA GLU A 85 19.75 -4.96 27.72
C GLU A 85 18.45 -5.33 28.44
N ILE A 86 18.30 -4.92 29.69
CA ILE A 86 17.06 -5.17 30.45
C ILE A 86 15.89 -4.39 29.85
N THR A 87 16.11 -3.16 29.39
CA THR A 87 15.07 -2.35 28.75
C THR A 87 14.64 -2.96 27.41
N LEU A 88 15.60 -3.35 26.57
CA LEU A 88 15.34 -4.02 25.29
C LEU A 88 14.62 -5.36 25.48
N HIS A 89 15.00 -6.13 26.51
CA HIS A 89 14.31 -7.38 26.84
C HIS A 89 12.85 -7.16 27.21
N LYS A 90 12.58 -6.19 28.08
CA LYS A 90 11.22 -5.84 28.52
C LYS A 90 10.38 -5.31 27.36
N ALA A 91 10.94 -4.44 26.52
CA ALA A 91 10.27 -3.92 25.34
C ALA A 91 9.92 -5.04 24.35
N ALA A 92 10.84 -5.96 24.08
CA ALA A 92 10.56 -7.11 23.22
C ALA A 92 9.47 -8.02 23.79
N LYS A 93 9.50 -8.28 25.10
CA LYS A 93 8.45 -9.06 25.76
C LYS A 93 7.08 -8.38 25.66
N ALA A 94 6.99 -7.07 25.94
CA ALA A 94 5.76 -6.31 25.84
C ALA A 94 5.18 -6.35 24.42
N ALA A 95 6.02 -6.16 23.40
CA ALA A 95 5.60 -6.26 21.99
C ALA A 95 5.02 -7.64 21.63
N PHE A 96 5.55 -8.73 22.21
CA PHE A 96 4.99 -10.07 22.01
C PHE A 96 3.66 -10.29 22.72
N ASP A 97 3.53 -9.75 23.94
CA ASP A 97 2.31 -9.82 24.74
C ASP A 97 1.17 -9.02 24.06
N GLU A 98 1.47 -7.81 23.56
CA GLU A 98 0.53 -6.97 22.78
C GLU A 98 0.10 -7.62 21.46
N ALA A 99 1.02 -8.32 20.78
CA ALA A 99 0.71 -9.04 19.55
C ALA A 99 -0.18 -10.28 19.76
N GLY A 100 -0.44 -10.70 21.01
CA GLY A 100 -1.34 -11.83 21.33
C GLY A 100 -0.89 -13.17 20.75
N LEU A 101 0.41 -13.32 20.44
CA LEU A 101 0.92 -14.48 19.72
C LEU A 101 1.05 -15.68 20.66
N LYS A 102 0.27 -16.75 20.41
CA LYS A 102 0.39 -18.03 21.14
C LYS A 102 1.77 -18.69 20.95
N LYS A 103 2.42 -18.44 19.81
CA LYS A 103 3.74 -18.95 19.48
C LYS A 103 4.48 -17.91 18.64
N LEU A 104 5.70 -17.58 19.04
CA LEU A 104 6.53 -16.64 18.29
C LEU A 104 7.00 -17.29 16.98
N PRO A 105 6.84 -16.61 15.83
CA PRO A 105 7.38 -17.08 14.56
C PRO A 105 8.91 -17.08 14.61
N LYS A 106 9.54 -17.93 13.80
CA LYS A 106 11.01 -17.95 13.71
C LYS A 106 11.47 -16.77 12.86
N ALA A 107 12.56 -16.14 13.27
CA ALA A 107 13.17 -15.04 12.50
C ALA A 107 13.51 -15.44 11.05
N LYS A 108 13.86 -16.72 10.80
CA LYS A 108 14.10 -17.26 9.47
C LYS A 108 12.83 -17.25 8.60
N ASP A 109 11.71 -17.70 9.14
CA ASP A 109 10.44 -17.76 8.41
C ASP A 109 9.96 -16.35 8.06
N LEU A 110 10.09 -15.41 9.00
CA LEU A 110 9.85 -13.98 8.78
C LEU A 110 10.76 -13.39 7.70
N SER A 111 12.01 -13.84 7.62
CA SER A 111 12.96 -13.39 6.58
C SER A 111 12.51 -13.83 5.19
N ILE A 112 12.01 -15.07 5.08
CA ILE A 112 11.50 -15.64 3.83
C ILE A 112 10.24 -14.88 3.40
N GLU A 113 9.30 -14.65 4.32
CA GLU A 113 8.09 -13.88 4.07
C GLU A 113 8.42 -12.45 3.59
N TYR A 114 9.32 -11.76 4.28
CA TYR A 114 9.76 -10.42 3.89
C TYR A 114 10.35 -10.38 2.48
N ALA A 115 11.21 -11.34 2.13
CA ALA A 115 11.81 -11.43 0.80
C ALA A 115 10.76 -11.70 -0.29
N ALA A 116 9.78 -12.56 -0.01
CA ALA A 116 8.67 -12.83 -0.91
C ALA A 116 7.79 -11.59 -1.12
N LEU A 117 7.45 -10.86 -0.06
CA LEU A 117 6.68 -9.61 -0.14
C LEU A 117 7.43 -8.53 -0.91
N LEU A 118 8.74 -8.38 -0.66
CA LEU A 118 9.58 -7.44 -1.40
C LEU A 118 9.61 -7.78 -2.90
N LYS A 119 9.71 -9.06 -3.25
CA LYS A 119 9.66 -9.52 -4.64
C LYS A 119 8.30 -9.21 -5.29
N LYS A 120 7.20 -9.60 -4.64
CA LYS A 120 5.84 -9.32 -5.11
C LYS A 120 5.60 -7.82 -5.33
N LYS A 121 6.05 -6.98 -4.39
CA LYS A 121 5.95 -5.53 -4.51
C LYS A 121 6.69 -5.00 -5.74
N LYS A 122 7.92 -5.46 -5.95
CA LYS A 122 8.74 -5.07 -7.11
C LYS A 122 8.11 -5.50 -8.43
N GLU A 123 7.52 -6.71 -8.47
CA GLU A 123 6.85 -7.25 -9.65
C GLU A 123 5.52 -6.55 -9.94
N ALA A 124 4.77 -6.13 -8.91
CA ALA A 124 3.49 -5.42 -9.08
C ALA A 124 3.66 -3.94 -9.46
N TYR A 125 4.80 -3.32 -9.15
CA TYR A 125 4.99 -1.88 -9.33
C TYR A 125 4.88 -1.39 -10.79
N PRO A 126 5.44 -2.09 -11.81
CA PRO A 126 5.24 -1.72 -13.21
C PRO A 126 3.77 -1.74 -13.63
N ASP A 127 3.00 -2.75 -13.19
CA ASP A 127 1.57 -2.85 -13.52
C ASP A 127 0.75 -1.79 -12.80
N TYR A 128 1.09 -1.47 -11.55
CA TYR A 128 0.51 -0.35 -10.82
C TYR A 128 0.75 0.99 -11.54
N ARG A 129 1.97 1.21 -12.06
CA ARG A 129 2.31 2.41 -12.85
C ARG A 129 1.46 2.50 -14.11
N LYS A 130 1.37 1.41 -14.88
CA LYS A 130 0.52 1.35 -16.07
C LYS A 130 -0.95 1.60 -15.75
N ALA A 131 -1.48 0.96 -14.72
CA ALA A 131 -2.87 1.13 -14.31
C ALA A 131 -3.17 2.58 -13.87
N ARG A 132 -2.21 3.25 -13.22
CA ARG A 132 -2.30 4.67 -12.89
C ARG A 132 -2.36 5.54 -14.14
N ASP A 133 -1.45 5.33 -15.08
CA ASP A 133 -1.35 6.14 -16.29
C ASP A 133 -2.62 5.96 -17.15
N GLU A 134 -3.08 4.72 -17.33
CA GLU A 134 -4.32 4.37 -18.03
C GLU A 134 -5.55 5.03 -17.38
N MET A 135 -5.68 4.94 -16.06
CA MET A 135 -6.76 5.60 -15.32
C MET A 135 -6.73 7.12 -15.52
N GLN A 136 -5.56 7.75 -15.45
CA GLN A 136 -5.43 9.20 -15.65
C GLN A 136 -5.82 9.64 -17.06
N GLU A 137 -5.40 8.90 -18.09
CA GLU A 137 -5.77 9.17 -19.48
C GLU A 137 -7.28 9.04 -19.69
N LEU A 138 -7.89 7.97 -19.19
CA LEU A 138 -9.32 7.72 -19.32
C LEU A 138 -10.16 8.76 -18.56
N MET A 139 -9.78 9.13 -17.33
CA MET A 139 -10.48 10.18 -16.57
C MET A 139 -10.39 11.55 -17.26
N LYS A 140 -9.23 11.88 -17.84
CA LYS A 140 -9.07 13.13 -18.62
C LYS A 140 -9.98 13.13 -19.84
N ALA A 141 -10.03 12.01 -20.56
CA ALA A 141 -10.92 11.84 -21.70
C ALA A 141 -12.40 11.95 -21.32
N GLN A 142 -12.80 11.34 -20.21
CA GLN A 142 -14.17 11.43 -19.70
C GLN A 142 -14.56 12.89 -19.41
N LYS A 143 -13.72 13.62 -18.66
CA LYS A 143 -13.96 15.03 -18.35
C LYS A 143 -14.09 15.90 -19.61
N ASN A 144 -13.24 15.65 -20.60
CA ASN A 144 -13.31 16.37 -21.88
C ASN A 144 -14.62 16.08 -22.61
N VAL A 145 -15.15 14.85 -22.55
CA VAL A 145 -16.45 14.49 -23.13
C VAL A 145 -17.57 15.19 -22.38
N GLU A 146 -17.58 15.18 -21.06
CA GLU A 146 -18.60 15.82 -20.22
C GLU A 146 -18.69 17.34 -20.44
N MET A 147 -17.55 18.04 -20.46
CA MET A 147 -17.53 19.50 -20.69
C MET A 147 -18.15 19.89 -22.04
N PHE A 148 -17.93 19.10 -23.07
CA PHE A 148 -18.48 19.37 -24.40
C PHE A 148 -19.99 19.17 -24.46
N PHE A 149 -20.52 18.11 -23.84
CA PHE A 149 -21.98 17.94 -23.77
C PHE A 149 -22.66 19.03 -22.92
N ALA A 150 -21.94 19.60 -21.95
CA ALA A 150 -22.41 20.78 -21.23
C ALA A 150 -22.42 22.04 -22.13
N GLU A 151 -21.37 22.24 -22.94
CA GLU A 151 -21.28 23.35 -23.90
C GLU A 151 -22.28 23.23 -25.07
N GLU A 152 -22.56 22.03 -25.59
CA GLU A 152 -23.60 21.81 -26.62
C GLU A 152 -25.00 22.12 -26.10
N LYS A 153 -25.31 21.77 -24.83
CA LYS A 153 -26.59 22.15 -24.21
C LYS A 153 -26.70 23.67 -24.04
N ASP A 154 -25.63 24.32 -23.58
CA ASP A 154 -25.59 25.77 -23.40
C ASP A 154 -25.66 26.55 -24.72
N THR A 155 -25.21 25.97 -25.83
CA THR A 155 -25.29 26.59 -27.17
C THR A 155 -26.62 26.32 -27.86
N ALA A 156 -27.19 25.11 -27.73
CA ALA A 156 -28.52 24.78 -28.24
C ALA A 156 -29.64 25.57 -27.53
N GLU A 157 -29.49 25.91 -26.24
CA GLU A 157 -30.43 26.78 -25.53
C GLU A 157 -30.29 28.28 -25.88
N LYS A 158 -29.18 28.68 -26.53
CA LYS A 158 -28.89 30.07 -26.90
C LYS A 158 -29.12 30.40 -28.38
N GLU A 159 -29.39 29.42 -29.24
CA GLU A 159 -29.91 29.69 -30.59
C GLU A 159 -31.43 29.92 -30.52
N PRO A 160 -31.92 31.17 -30.68
CA PRO A 160 -33.35 31.39 -30.81
C PRO A 160 -33.78 30.87 -32.18
N THR A 161 -34.84 30.08 -32.17
CA THR A 161 -35.63 29.70 -33.34
C THR A 161 -35.91 30.96 -34.17
N ARG A 162 -35.38 31.01 -35.39
CA ARG A 162 -35.61 32.11 -36.32
C ARG A 162 -36.27 31.60 -37.59
#